data_AF-A0A554LA88-F1
#
_entry.id   AF-A0A554LA88-F1
#
_cell.length_a   1.000
_cell.length_b   1.000
_cell.length_c   1.000
_cell.angle_alpha   90.00
_cell.angle_beta   90.00
_cell.angle_gamma   90.00
#
_symmetry.space_group_name_H-M   'P 1'
#
loop_
_entity.id
_entity.type
_entity.pdbx_description
1 polymer ?
#
loop_
_entity_poly.entity_id
_entity_poly.type
_entity_poly.pdbx_seq_one_letter_code
_entity_poly.pdbx_strand_id
1 'polypeptide(L)'
;MITATIWAFAIGAWLSVILGTASMILIIRSWIRRQFYLAEEGGLIEKIENRGLVTIIEIKTEKETKEYTLSHVVATSVKRGDRVKKGDQLCVIGDNGQTMGFCPDSLRIAKPLAIFLLSAVIIIVAIGYLIDPRFYERKNFVDKLYQQALGPYLIWSVVQEGLLNGYFSNRIGQLVKSEWKSALIVGLFFAFLHLPNPVLTIGTFFWASTSCYLFLKYSRNAYLLGFAHSILGTAIKFMIAAPLIGSGCMRVGPGFWWK
;
A
#
# COMPACT_ATOMS: atom_id res chain seq x y z
N MET A 1 11.87 -5.43 29.14
CA MET A 1 10.44 -5.25 29.49
C MET A 1 9.81 -3.93 28.99
N ILE A 2 10.57 -2.92 28.58
CA ILE A 2 10.03 -1.59 28.15
C ILE A 2 9.57 -1.56 26.67
N THR A 3 9.95 -2.55 25.86
CA THR A 3 9.59 -2.61 24.43
C THR A 3 8.15 -3.08 24.18
N ALA A 4 7.61 -4.00 24.97
CA ALA A 4 6.27 -4.56 24.77
C ALA A 4 5.14 -3.54 25.01
N THR A 5 5.32 -2.62 25.97
CA THR A 5 4.31 -1.60 26.31
C THR A 5 4.19 -0.52 25.23
N ILE A 6 5.27 -0.21 24.52
CA ILE A 6 5.28 0.74 23.40
C ILE A 6 4.61 0.11 22.17
N TRP A 7 4.79 -1.20 21.94
CA TRP A 7 4.07 -1.95 20.91
C TRP A 7 2.57 -2.01 21.19
N ALA A 8 2.15 -2.26 22.44
CA ALA A 8 0.74 -2.26 22.82
C ALA A 8 0.07 -0.89 22.67
N PHE A 9 0.81 0.22 22.81
CA PHE A 9 0.28 1.57 22.61
C PHE A 9 0.28 2.02 21.15
N ALA A 10 1.26 1.65 20.34
CA ALA A 10 1.27 1.96 18.90
C ALA A 10 0.25 1.12 18.14
N ILE A 11 0.17 -0.18 18.48
CA ILE A 11 -0.91 -1.06 18.04
C ILE A 11 -2.23 -0.58 18.64
N GLY A 12 -2.29 -0.15 19.90
CA GLY A 12 -3.50 0.34 20.58
C GLY A 12 -4.04 1.69 20.08
N ALA A 13 -3.18 2.60 19.62
CA ALA A 13 -3.55 3.91 19.07
C ALA A 13 -3.95 3.81 17.59
N TRP A 14 -3.32 2.90 16.83
CA TRP A 14 -3.80 2.53 15.50
C TRP A 14 -5.03 1.64 15.57
N LEU A 15 -5.06 0.71 16.52
CA LEU A 15 -6.25 -0.06 16.84
C LEU A 15 -7.33 0.87 17.35
N SER A 16 -7.15 1.94 18.11
CA SER A 16 -8.30 2.79 18.46
C SER A 16 -8.83 3.61 17.26
N VAL A 17 -7.97 3.93 16.30
CA VAL A 17 -8.35 4.52 15.00
C VAL A 17 -8.99 3.48 14.05
N ILE A 18 -8.67 2.19 14.21
CA ILE A 18 -9.20 1.04 13.41
C ILE A 18 -10.36 0.28 14.12
N LEU A 19 -10.42 0.32 15.45
CA LEU A 19 -11.31 -0.33 16.43
C LEU A 19 -12.33 0.68 16.98
N GLY A 20 -12.80 1.61 16.15
CA GLY A 20 -14.24 1.77 16.11
C GLY A 20 -14.81 0.41 15.69
N THR A 21 -15.04 -0.48 16.66
CA THR A 21 -15.11 -1.94 16.53
C THR A 21 -16.21 -2.48 15.61
N ALA A 22 -17.13 -1.63 15.15
CA ALA A 22 -18.06 -1.96 14.08
C ALA A 22 -17.41 -1.89 12.69
N SER A 23 -16.48 -0.95 12.47
CA SER A 23 -15.94 -0.62 11.15
C SER A 23 -14.95 -1.65 10.62
N MET A 24 -14.10 -2.30 11.43
CA MET A 24 -13.19 -3.34 10.92
C MET A 24 -13.94 -4.63 10.57
N ILE A 25 -14.95 -5.03 11.35
CA ILE A 25 -15.84 -6.14 11.01
C ILE A 25 -16.73 -5.77 9.81
N LEU A 26 -17.13 -4.50 9.66
CA LEU A 26 -17.83 -4.01 8.47
C LEU A 26 -16.91 -3.81 7.25
N ILE A 27 -15.62 -3.56 7.43
CA ILE A 27 -14.61 -3.50 6.37
C ILE A 27 -14.32 -4.92 5.90
N ILE A 28 -14.14 -5.87 6.81
CA ILE A 28 -14.03 -7.32 6.55
C ILE A 28 -15.36 -7.89 5.99
N ARG A 29 -16.53 -7.40 6.42
CA ARG A 29 -17.83 -7.77 5.83
C ARG A 29 -18.13 -7.06 4.51
N SER A 30 -17.66 -5.82 4.30
CA SER A 30 -17.75 -5.13 3.00
C SER A 30 -16.75 -5.70 2.01
N TRP A 31 -15.65 -6.29 2.50
CA TRP A 31 -14.76 -7.20 1.77
C TRP A 31 -15.53 -8.37 1.13
N ILE A 32 -16.74 -8.69 1.64
CA ILE A 32 -17.62 -9.77 1.19
C ILE A 32 -18.79 -9.27 0.33
N ARG A 33 -18.93 -7.96 0.03
CA ARG A 33 -19.83 -7.53 -1.06
C ARG A 33 -19.15 -7.72 -2.41
N ARG A 34 -19.13 -8.98 -2.84
CA ARG A 34 -18.84 -9.37 -4.23
C ARG A 34 -19.80 -8.61 -5.13
N GLN A 35 -19.31 -7.74 -6.02
CA GLN A 35 -20.06 -7.54 -7.25
C GLN A 35 -19.65 -8.63 -8.23
N PHE A 36 -20.62 -9.08 -9.00
CA PHE A 36 -20.51 -10.21 -9.89
C PHE A 36 -20.63 -9.64 -11.30
N TYR A 37 -19.62 -9.83 -12.15
CA TYR A 37 -19.89 -9.72 -13.59
C TYR A 37 -20.40 -11.07 -14.03
N LEU A 38 -21.61 -11.08 -14.55
CA LEU A 38 -22.29 -12.27 -15.02
C LEU A 38 -22.17 -12.33 -16.54
N ALA A 39 -22.03 -13.53 -17.09
CA ALA A 39 -22.08 -13.75 -18.51
C ALA A 39 -23.49 -13.40 -19.02
N GLU A 40 -23.59 -12.50 -19.99
CA GLU A 40 -24.89 -12.15 -20.58
C GLU A 40 -25.43 -13.29 -21.46
N GLU A 41 -24.52 -14.12 -21.99
CA GLU A 41 -24.80 -15.23 -22.88
C GLU A 41 -23.88 -16.41 -22.59
N GLY A 42 -24.35 -17.61 -22.93
CA GLY A 42 -23.53 -18.81 -22.83
C GLY A 42 -22.58 -18.95 -24.00
N GLY A 43 -21.37 -19.45 -23.72
CA GLY A 43 -20.33 -19.61 -24.75
C GLY A 43 -19.06 -20.25 -24.20
N LEU A 44 -18.05 -20.34 -25.06
CA LEU A 44 -16.74 -20.87 -24.74
C LEU A 44 -15.75 -19.72 -24.54
N ILE A 45 -14.97 -19.75 -23.45
CA ILE A 45 -13.97 -18.72 -23.20
C ILE A 45 -12.77 -18.95 -24.12
N GLU A 46 -12.63 -18.09 -25.12
CA GLU A 46 -11.62 -18.23 -26.16
C GLU A 46 -10.28 -17.64 -25.71
N LYS A 47 -10.33 -16.52 -24.98
CA LYS A 47 -9.15 -15.75 -24.58
C LYS A 47 -9.39 -14.99 -23.27
N ILE A 48 -8.34 -14.93 -22.45
CA ILE A 48 -8.25 -14.05 -21.28
C ILE A 48 -6.94 -13.28 -21.42
N GLU A 49 -7.01 -11.96 -21.54
CA GLU A 49 -5.85 -11.08 -21.74
C GLU A 49 -5.76 -10.02 -20.65
N ASN A 50 -4.62 -9.89 -19.99
CA ASN A 50 -4.38 -8.87 -18.96
C ASN A 50 -3.67 -7.64 -19.58
N ARG A 51 -4.37 -6.51 -19.69
CA ARG A 51 -3.87 -5.21 -20.19
C ARG A 51 -3.71 -4.17 -19.08
N GLY A 52 -2.85 -4.46 -18.10
CA GLY A 52 -2.44 -3.50 -17.06
C GLY A 52 -3.51 -3.23 -15.99
N LEU A 53 -4.49 -2.37 -16.27
CA LEU A 53 -5.60 -2.03 -15.35
C LEU A 53 -6.91 -2.75 -15.67
N VAL A 54 -6.94 -3.51 -16.77
CA VAL A 54 -8.11 -4.26 -17.23
C VAL A 54 -7.73 -5.66 -17.68
N THR A 55 -8.60 -6.63 -17.36
CA THR A 55 -8.59 -8.00 -17.88
C THR A 55 -9.71 -8.12 -18.90
N ILE A 56 -9.39 -8.54 -20.10
CA ILE A 56 -10.32 -8.74 -21.19
C ILE A 56 -10.64 -10.23 -21.28
N ILE A 57 -11.93 -10.59 -21.21
CA ILE A 57 -12.40 -11.96 -21.44
C ILE A 57 -13.20 -11.98 -22.74
N GLU A 58 -12.76 -12.79 -23.70
CA GLU A 58 -13.50 -13.03 -24.94
C GLU A 58 -14.28 -14.34 -24.83
N ILE A 59 -15.61 -14.24 -25.00
CA ILE A 59 -16.52 -15.38 -24.97
C ILE A 59 -17.09 -15.58 -26.36
N LYS A 60 -16.81 -16.74 -26.95
CA LYS A 60 -17.37 -17.16 -28.23
C LYS A 60 -18.73 -17.81 -28.02
N THR A 61 -19.78 -17.13 -28.43
CA THR A 61 -21.15 -17.65 -28.43
C THR A 61 -21.46 -18.28 -29.79
N GLU A 62 -22.65 -18.88 -29.93
CA GLU A 62 -23.09 -19.45 -31.22
C GLU A 62 -23.28 -18.39 -32.31
N LYS A 63 -23.50 -17.13 -31.92
CA LYS A 63 -23.82 -16.04 -32.85
C LYS A 63 -22.65 -15.10 -33.10
N GLU A 64 -21.85 -14.84 -32.07
CA GLU A 64 -20.78 -13.83 -32.13
C GLU A 64 -19.72 -14.05 -31.04
N THR A 65 -18.65 -13.27 -31.08
CA THR A 65 -17.67 -13.21 -29.99
C THR A 65 -17.92 -11.95 -29.18
N LYS A 66 -18.24 -12.09 -27.90
CA LYS A 66 -18.45 -10.96 -26.98
C LYS A 66 -17.21 -10.71 -26.13
N GLU A 67 -16.81 -9.46 -26.06
CA GLU A 67 -15.67 -9.00 -25.26
C GLU A 67 -16.16 -8.38 -23.95
N TYR A 68 -15.68 -8.91 -22.82
CA TYR A 68 -15.96 -8.39 -21.48
C TYR A 68 -14.69 -7.73 -20.94
N THR A 69 -14.73 -6.41 -20.77
CA THR A 69 -13.63 -5.66 -20.14
C THR A 69 -13.87 -5.58 -18.64
N LEU A 70 -13.04 -6.28 -17.87
CA LEU A 70 -13.07 -6.31 -16.41
C LEU A 70 -11.94 -5.45 -15.84
N SER A 71 -12.16 -4.81 -14.70
CA SER A 71 -11.07 -4.14 -13.97
C SER A 71 -10.08 -5.19 -13.40
N HIS A 72 -8.78 -4.89 -13.34
CA HIS A 72 -7.72 -5.84 -12.91
C HIS A 72 -7.76 -6.19 -11.40
N VAL A 73 -8.75 -5.70 -10.67
CA VAL A 73 -9.01 -6.03 -9.25
C VAL A 73 -10.06 -7.15 -9.14
N VAL A 74 -10.40 -7.78 -10.26
CA VAL A 74 -11.40 -8.83 -10.30
C VAL A 74 -10.71 -10.13 -10.68
N ALA A 75 -10.66 -11.08 -9.75
CA ALA A 75 -10.13 -12.41 -10.03
C ALA A 75 -11.09 -13.10 -11.00
N THR A 76 -10.57 -13.56 -12.14
CA THR A 76 -11.38 -14.36 -13.07
C THR A 76 -11.71 -15.69 -12.41
N SER A 77 -12.99 -16.00 -12.27
CA SER A 77 -13.46 -17.31 -11.76
C SER A 77 -13.38 -18.41 -12.81
N VAL A 78 -13.01 -18.04 -14.03
CA VAL A 78 -13.09 -18.85 -15.23
C VAL A 78 -11.72 -18.90 -15.92
N LYS A 79 -11.46 -19.98 -16.65
CA LYS A 79 -10.23 -20.25 -17.40
C LYS A 79 -10.52 -20.35 -18.89
N ARG A 80 -9.48 -20.18 -19.70
CA ARG A 80 -9.57 -20.42 -21.14
C ARG A 80 -10.01 -21.87 -21.40
N GLY A 81 -11.00 -22.04 -22.27
CA GLY A 81 -11.61 -23.33 -22.60
C GLY A 81 -12.82 -23.70 -21.73
N ASP A 82 -13.12 -22.96 -20.67
CA ASP A 82 -14.33 -23.19 -19.87
C ASP A 82 -15.58 -22.83 -20.70
N ARG A 83 -16.64 -23.63 -20.55
CA ARG A 83 -17.98 -23.25 -20.99
C ARG A 83 -18.69 -22.53 -19.88
N VAL A 84 -19.24 -21.36 -20.21
CA VAL A 84 -20.07 -20.56 -19.31
C VAL A 84 -21.48 -20.48 -19.85
N LYS A 85 -22.46 -20.44 -18.97
CA LYS A 85 -23.88 -20.21 -19.26
C LYS A 85 -24.24 -18.76 -18.96
N LYS A 86 -25.34 -18.29 -19.57
CA LYS A 86 -25.93 -17.00 -19.19
C LYS A 86 -26.20 -16.97 -17.69
N GLY A 87 -25.73 -15.93 -17.02
CA GLY A 87 -25.83 -15.76 -15.57
C GLY A 87 -24.66 -16.37 -14.79
N ASP A 88 -23.72 -17.07 -15.43
CA ASP A 88 -22.54 -17.57 -14.74
C ASP A 88 -21.60 -16.42 -14.37
N GLN A 89 -20.99 -16.51 -13.19
CA GLN A 89 -20.03 -15.53 -12.72
C GLN A 89 -18.74 -15.63 -13.52
N LEU A 90 -18.43 -14.59 -14.29
CA LEU A 90 -17.18 -14.48 -15.04
C LEU A 90 -16.01 -14.10 -14.14
N CYS A 91 -16.30 -13.37 -13.06
CA CYS A 91 -15.26 -12.92 -12.16
C CYS A 91 -15.81 -12.56 -10.77
N VAL A 92 -14.96 -12.72 -9.76
CA VAL A 92 -15.24 -12.34 -8.38
C VAL A 92 -14.55 -11.02 -8.10
N ILE A 93 -15.31 -9.95 -7.81
CA ILE A 93 -14.72 -8.74 -7.21
C ILE A 93 -14.23 -9.14 -5.83
N GLY A 94 -12.92 -9.23 -5.70
CA GLY A 94 -12.23 -9.62 -4.49
C GLY A 94 -10.75 -9.42 -4.68
N ASP A 95 -10.11 -8.78 -3.71
CA ASP A 95 -8.66 -8.77 -3.70
C ASP A 95 -8.16 -10.19 -3.49
N ASN A 96 -7.19 -10.59 -4.30
CA ASN A 96 -6.35 -11.75 -4.08
C ASN A 96 -4.93 -11.31 -3.69
N GLY A 97 -4.09 -12.26 -3.27
CA GLY A 97 -2.71 -11.98 -2.87
C GLY A 97 -1.90 -11.20 -3.92
N GLN A 98 -2.15 -11.42 -5.23
CA GLN A 98 -1.48 -10.68 -6.30
C GLN A 98 -1.95 -9.22 -6.37
N THR A 99 -3.26 -8.99 -6.34
CA THR A 99 -3.83 -7.62 -6.35
C THR A 99 -3.49 -6.82 -5.08
N MET A 100 -3.24 -7.51 -3.97
CA MET A 100 -2.76 -6.87 -2.73
C MET A 100 -1.25 -6.67 -2.72
N GLY A 101 -0.51 -7.26 -3.65
CA GLY A 101 0.95 -7.22 -3.73
C GLY A 101 1.69 -8.18 -2.80
N PHE A 102 1.00 -9.14 -2.17
CA PHE A 102 1.58 -10.23 -1.37
C PHE A 102 1.98 -11.45 -2.20
N CYS A 103 1.54 -11.54 -3.46
CA CYS A 103 2.02 -12.53 -4.41
C CYS A 103 2.50 -11.81 -5.67
N PRO A 104 3.61 -11.07 -5.61
CA PRO A 104 4.07 -10.28 -6.75
C PRO A 104 4.41 -11.18 -7.93
N ASP A 105 3.95 -10.81 -9.11
CA ASP A 105 4.20 -11.50 -10.38
C ASP A 105 5.37 -10.89 -11.16
N SER A 106 5.89 -9.76 -10.68
CA SER A 106 6.80 -8.89 -11.43
C SER A 106 7.65 -8.00 -10.51
N LEU A 107 8.84 -7.67 -11.01
CA LEU A 107 9.78 -6.72 -10.38
C LEU A 107 9.87 -5.40 -11.16
N ARG A 108 8.89 -5.08 -12.02
CA ARG A 108 8.88 -3.83 -12.81
C ARG A 108 8.99 -2.57 -11.96
N ILE A 109 8.50 -2.61 -10.72
CA ILE A 109 8.62 -1.52 -9.75
C ILE A 109 10.05 -1.29 -9.25
N ALA A 110 10.95 -2.28 -9.35
CA ALA A 110 12.26 -2.24 -8.68
C ALA A 110 13.15 -1.08 -9.16
N LYS A 111 13.26 -0.85 -10.48
CA LYS A 111 14.08 0.24 -11.02
C LYS A 111 13.57 1.64 -10.63
N PRO A 112 12.30 2.01 -10.89
CA PRO A 112 11.80 3.33 -10.48
C PRO A 112 11.80 3.50 -8.96
N LEU A 113 11.51 2.43 -8.19
CA LEU A 113 11.60 2.47 -6.73
C LEU A 113 13.02 2.71 -6.24
N ALA A 114 14.02 2.04 -6.81
CA ALA A 114 15.42 2.22 -6.42
C ALA A 114 15.91 3.66 -6.70
N ILE A 115 15.56 4.24 -7.85
CA ILE A 115 15.89 5.63 -8.19
C ILE A 115 15.25 6.59 -7.17
N PHE A 116 13.96 6.42 -6.88
CA PHE A 116 13.27 7.22 -5.90
C PHE A 116 13.89 7.07 -4.50
N LEU A 117 14.10 5.83 -4.05
CA LEU A 117 14.65 5.52 -2.73
C LEU A 117 16.04 6.14 -2.55
N LEU A 118 16.94 5.99 -3.53
CA LEU A 118 18.27 6.59 -3.47
C LEU A 118 18.19 8.12 -3.39
N SER A 119 17.36 8.74 -4.25
CA SER A 119 17.17 10.19 -4.27
C SER A 119 16.62 10.70 -2.92
N ALA A 120 15.59 10.03 -2.39
CA ALA A 120 14.96 10.38 -1.13
C ALA A 120 15.92 10.21 0.06
N VAL A 121 16.71 9.14 0.11
CA VAL A 121 17.71 8.93 1.16
C VAL A 121 18.78 10.02 1.12
N ILE A 122 19.28 10.39 -0.07
CA ILE A 122 20.26 11.49 -0.21
C ILE A 122 19.67 12.80 0.34
N ILE A 123 18.42 13.11 -0.02
CA ILE A 123 17.74 14.31 0.47
C ILE A 123 17.55 14.26 1.99
N ILE A 124 17.12 13.13 2.55
CA ILE A 124 16.91 12.97 4.00
C ILE A 124 18.24 13.13 4.75
N VAL A 125 19.33 12.54 4.25
CA VAL A 125 20.67 12.69 4.84
C VAL A 125 21.13 14.13 4.77
N ALA A 126 20.96 14.80 3.63
CA ALA A 126 21.32 16.21 3.48
C ALA A 126 20.54 17.11 4.45
N ILE A 127 19.22 16.94 4.53
CA ILE A 127 18.36 17.67 5.49
C ILE A 127 18.80 17.37 6.93
N GLY A 128 19.03 16.09 7.25
CA GLY A 128 19.48 15.69 8.58
C GLY A 128 20.81 16.32 8.97
N TYR A 129 21.76 16.41 8.03
CA TYR A 129 23.05 17.06 8.24
C TYR A 129 22.91 18.56 8.45
N LEU A 130 21.97 19.22 7.75
CA LEU A 130 21.67 20.64 7.97
C LEU A 130 21.02 20.90 9.34
N ILE A 131 20.24 19.96 9.86
CA ILE A 131 19.58 20.08 11.17
C ILE A 131 20.54 19.78 12.33
N ASP A 132 21.28 18.68 12.24
CA ASP A 132 22.24 18.23 13.25
C ASP A 132 23.46 17.59 12.55
N PRO A 133 24.52 18.37 12.29
CA PRO A 133 25.72 17.87 11.62
C PRO A 133 26.41 16.70 12.33
N ARG A 134 26.04 16.39 13.58
CA ARG A 134 26.61 15.30 14.39
C ARG A 134 25.60 14.19 14.66
N PHE A 135 24.48 14.11 13.93
CA PHE A 135 23.49 13.06 14.16
C PHE A 135 24.09 11.63 14.08
N TYR A 136 25.12 11.44 13.25
CA TYR A 136 25.81 10.16 13.06
C TYR A 136 26.76 9.79 14.20
N GLU A 137 27.16 10.76 15.04
CA GLU A 137 28.03 10.54 16.21
C GLU A 137 27.23 10.02 17.42
N ARG A 138 25.90 9.99 17.32
CA ARG A 138 25.02 9.50 18.39
C ARG A 138 25.37 8.05 18.73
N LYS A 139 25.38 7.73 20.03
CA LYS A 139 25.74 6.40 20.53
C LYS A 139 24.93 5.30 19.83
N ASN A 140 25.66 4.34 19.25
CA ASN A 140 25.15 3.18 18.51
C ASN A 140 24.20 3.56 17.36
N PHE A 141 24.48 4.67 16.66
CA PHE A 141 23.63 5.18 15.59
C PHE A 141 23.38 4.14 14.49
N VAL A 142 24.45 3.54 13.96
CA VAL A 142 24.37 2.54 12.88
C VAL A 142 23.60 1.30 13.34
N ASP A 143 23.85 0.80 14.55
CA ASP A 143 23.14 -0.35 15.10
C ASP A 143 21.64 -0.06 15.24
N LYS A 144 21.28 1.14 15.72
CA LYS A 144 19.89 1.56 15.86
C LYS A 144 19.19 1.71 14.51
N LEU A 145 19.89 2.21 13.48
CA LEU A 145 19.37 2.24 12.11
C LEU A 145 19.09 0.83 11.62
N TYR A 146 20.06 -0.09 11.75
CA TYR A 146 19.93 -1.47 11.29
C TYR A 146 18.79 -2.21 12.02
N GLN A 147 18.77 -2.13 13.36
CA GLN A 147 17.76 -2.78 14.18
C GLN A 147 16.36 -2.24 13.91
N GLN A 148 16.21 -0.95 13.65
CA GLN A 148 14.93 -0.39 13.24
C GLN A 148 14.59 -0.87 11.82
N ALA A 149 15.44 -0.64 10.83
CA ALA A 149 15.12 -0.88 9.42
C ALA A 149 14.88 -2.35 9.07
N LEU A 150 15.57 -3.29 9.73
CA LEU A 150 15.45 -4.73 9.46
C LEU A 150 14.77 -5.52 10.57
N GLY A 151 14.44 -4.87 11.68
CA GLY A 151 13.74 -5.51 12.79
C GLY A 151 12.22 -5.51 12.61
N PRO A 152 11.45 -5.45 13.71
CA PRO A 152 9.99 -5.50 13.66
C PRO A 152 9.34 -4.38 12.83
N TYR A 153 10.03 -3.25 12.64
CA TYR A 153 9.50 -2.16 11.83
C TYR A 153 9.40 -2.54 10.35
N LEU A 154 10.27 -3.40 9.82
CA LEU A 154 10.15 -3.90 8.45
C LEU A 154 8.83 -4.67 8.26
N ILE A 155 8.52 -5.57 9.19
CA ILE A 155 7.28 -6.34 9.18
C ILE A 155 6.09 -5.39 9.24
N TRP A 156 6.16 -4.39 10.14
CA TRP A 156 5.13 -3.37 10.26
C TRP A 156 4.95 -2.55 8.99
N SER A 157 6.05 -2.13 8.35
CA SER A 157 6.01 -1.40 7.08
C SER A 157 5.37 -2.23 5.97
N VAL A 158 5.64 -3.55 5.88
CA VAL A 158 4.97 -4.43 4.91
C VAL A 158 3.47 -4.51 5.19
N VAL A 159 3.04 -4.60 6.46
CA VAL A 159 1.61 -4.58 6.82
C VAL A 159 0.97 -3.25 6.42
N GLN A 160 1.63 -2.12 6.72
CA GLN A 160 1.15 -0.80 6.34
C GLN A 160 1.04 -0.64 4.83
N GLU A 161 2.01 -1.13 4.05
CA GLU A 161 1.94 -1.12 2.58
C GLU A 161 0.84 -2.02 2.03
N GLY A 162 0.60 -3.18 2.65
CA GLY A 162 -0.52 -4.04 2.29
C GLY A 162 -1.88 -3.37 2.49
N LEU A 163 -2.05 -2.63 3.58
CA LEU A 163 -3.27 -1.86 3.84
C LEU A 163 -3.39 -0.63 2.93
N LEU A 164 -2.33 0.17 2.83
CA LEU A 164 -2.30 1.39 2.04
C LEU A 164 -2.46 1.07 0.55
N ASN A 165 -1.60 0.20 0.01
CA ASN A 165 -1.56 -0.05 -1.42
C ASN A 165 -2.42 -1.23 -1.84
N GLY A 166 -2.34 -2.35 -1.12
CA GLY A 166 -3.11 -3.54 -1.43
C GLY A 166 -4.62 -3.37 -1.24
N TYR A 167 -5.05 -2.53 -0.29
CA TYR A 167 -6.46 -2.22 -0.10
C TYR A 167 -6.80 -0.83 -0.61
N PHE A 168 -6.32 0.24 0.05
CA PHE A 168 -6.86 1.60 -0.17
C PHE A 168 -6.56 2.15 -1.58
N SER A 169 -5.32 2.04 -2.06
CA SER A 169 -4.93 2.49 -3.41
C SER A 169 -5.72 1.79 -4.51
N ASN A 170 -5.99 0.49 -4.38
CA ASN A 170 -6.81 -0.23 -5.35
C ASN A 170 -8.24 0.34 -5.44
N ARG A 171 -8.85 0.77 -4.32
CA ARG A 171 -10.22 1.34 -4.33
C ARG A 171 -10.22 2.73 -4.95
N ILE A 172 -9.30 3.59 -4.52
CA ILE A 172 -9.19 4.93 -5.08
C ILE A 172 -8.89 4.86 -6.59
N GLY A 173 -8.01 3.93 -7.00
CA GLY A 173 -7.70 3.65 -8.39
C GLY A 173 -8.93 3.30 -9.23
N GLN A 174 -9.84 2.50 -8.68
CA GLN A 174 -11.10 2.15 -9.35
C GLN A 174 -12.04 3.35 -9.50
N LEU A 175 -12.10 4.23 -8.50
CA LEU A 175 -13.00 5.39 -8.49
C LEU A 175 -12.53 6.49 -9.44
N VAL A 176 -11.24 6.80 -9.45
CA VAL A 176 -10.69 7.98 -10.14
C VAL A 176 -10.15 7.65 -11.53
N LYS A 177 -9.85 6.37 -11.82
CA LYS A 177 -9.35 5.84 -13.10
C LYS A 177 -8.11 6.59 -13.64
N SER A 178 -7.32 7.17 -12.75
CA SER A 178 -6.05 7.85 -13.04
C SER A 178 -5.08 7.57 -11.89
N GLU A 179 -3.94 6.95 -12.20
CA GLU A 179 -2.96 6.52 -11.20
C GLU A 179 -2.37 7.73 -10.46
N TRP A 180 -2.07 8.82 -11.18
CA TRP A 180 -1.52 10.04 -10.58
C TRP A 180 -2.52 10.73 -9.65
N LYS A 181 -3.79 10.88 -10.06
CA LYS A 181 -4.81 11.48 -9.18
C LYS A 181 -5.08 10.59 -7.98
N SER A 182 -5.10 9.27 -8.18
CA SER A 182 -5.27 8.30 -7.10
C SER A 182 -4.14 8.40 -6.08
N ALA A 183 -2.90 8.50 -6.55
CA ALA A 183 -1.72 8.70 -5.73
C ALA A 183 -1.83 9.95 -4.85
N LEU A 184 -2.19 11.10 -5.42
CA LEU A 184 -2.33 12.34 -4.65
C LEU A 184 -3.42 12.23 -3.59
N ILE A 185 -4.57 11.64 -3.92
CA ILE A 185 -5.67 11.43 -2.98
C ILE A 185 -5.23 10.50 -1.83
N VAL A 186 -4.64 9.35 -2.16
CA VAL A 186 -4.12 8.40 -1.17
C VAL A 186 -3.07 9.05 -0.28
N GLY A 187 -2.16 9.82 -0.87
CA GLY A 187 -1.14 10.59 -0.15
C GLY A 187 -1.74 11.56 0.86
N LEU A 188 -2.74 12.34 0.46
CA LEU A 188 -3.44 13.27 1.36
C LEU A 188 -4.08 12.54 2.54
N PHE A 189 -4.87 11.49 2.28
CA PHE A 189 -5.51 10.71 3.34
C PHE A 189 -4.48 10.13 4.32
N PHE A 190 -3.39 9.55 3.80
CA PHE A 190 -2.35 8.99 4.66
C PHE A 190 -1.65 10.08 5.48
N ALA A 191 -1.36 11.25 4.90
CA ALA A 191 -0.79 12.39 5.60
C ALA A 191 -1.68 12.90 6.75
N PHE A 192 -3.00 12.97 6.52
CA PHE A 192 -3.98 13.36 7.55
C PHE A 192 -3.95 12.42 8.75
N LEU A 193 -3.79 11.11 8.54
CA LEU A 193 -3.68 10.12 9.63
C LEU A 193 -2.44 10.30 10.51
N HIS A 194 -1.43 11.05 10.03
CA HIS A 194 -0.19 11.30 10.76
C HIS A 194 -0.19 12.63 11.51
N LEU A 195 -1.27 13.41 11.41
CA LEU A 195 -1.42 14.59 12.25
C LEU A 195 -1.42 14.20 13.74
N PRO A 196 -0.91 15.09 14.61
CA PRO A 196 -0.38 16.42 14.34
C PRO A 196 1.14 16.46 14.06
N ASN A 197 1.79 15.33 13.78
CA ASN A 197 3.25 15.27 13.63
C ASN A 197 3.69 15.86 12.27
N PRO A 198 4.30 17.05 12.22
CA PRO A 198 4.57 17.74 10.94
C PRO A 198 5.60 17.00 10.08
N VAL A 199 6.62 16.39 10.69
CA VAL A 199 7.66 15.65 9.96
C VAL A 199 7.05 14.41 9.32
N LEU A 200 6.25 13.66 10.08
CA LEU A 200 5.58 12.49 9.53
C LEU A 200 4.52 12.87 8.50
N THR A 201 3.66 13.86 8.75
CA THR A 201 2.63 14.30 7.79
C THR A 201 3.23 14.63 6.42
N ILE A 202 4.36 15.35 6.37
CA ILE A 202 5.03 15.67 5.10
C ILE A 202 5.65 14.40 4.49
N GLY A 203 6.42 13.63 5.28
CA GLY A 203 7.09 12.43 4.79
C GLY A 203 6.12 11.38 4.26
N THR A 204 5.00 11.17 4.97
CA THR A 204 3.98 10.19 4.62
C THR A 204 3.15 10.63 3.42
N PHE A 205 2.91 11.93 3.22
CA PHE A 205 2.32 12.44 1.98
C PHE A 205 3.14 12.03 0.75
N PHE A 206 4.44 12.33 0.75
CA PHE A 206 5.31 12.02 -0.37
C PHE A 206 5.49 10.51 -0.58
N TRP A 207 5.67 9.77 0.51
CA TRP A 207 5.80 8.32 0.45
C TRP A 207 4.53 7.65 -0.07
N ALA A 208 3.35 7.93 0.51
CA ALA A 208 2.11 7.29 0.10
C ALA A 208 1.68 7.68 -1.32
N SER A 209 1.91 8.93 -1.74
CA SER A 209 1.70 9.33 -3.14
C SER A 209 2.58 8.51 -4.08
N THR A 210 3.88 8.43 -3.77
CA THR A 210 4.84 7.72 -4.61
C THR A 210 4.57 6.21 -4.63
N SER A 211 4.38 5.59 -3.46
CA SER A 211 4.15 4.15 -3.35
C SER A 211 2.85 3.75 -4.05
N CYS A 212 1.77 4.53 -3.91
CA CYS A 212 0.53 4.35 -4.65
C CYS A 212 0.73 4.44 -6.16
N TYR A 213 1.37 5.50 -6.64
CA TYR A 213 1.64 5.68 -8.06
C TYR A 213 2.45 4.49 -8.61
N LEU A 214 3.53 4.12 -7.93
CA LEU A 214 4.39 3.02 -8.36
C LEU A 214 3.67 1.67 -8.34
N PHE A 215 2.85 1.42 -7.31
CA PHE A 215 2.06 0.21 -7.14
C PHE A 215 1.02 0.03 -8.24
N LEU A 216 0.30 1.10 -8.58
CA LEU A 216 -0.73 1.09 -9.61
C LEU A 216 -0.12 1.07 -11.03
N LYS A 217 0.99 1.77 -11.24
CA LYS A 217 1.57 1.97 -12.58
C LYS A 217 2.47 0.82 -13.06
N TYR A 218 3.30 0.27 -12.18
CA TYR A 218 4.38 -0.64 -12.59
C TYR A 218 4.11 -2.10 -12.23
N SER A 219 3.96 -2.40 -10.94
CA SER A 219 3.65 -3.75 -10.45
C SER A 219 3.23 -3.72 -8.98
N ARG A 220 2.33 -4.61 -8.60
CA ARG A 220 1.83 -4.74 -7.23
C ARG A 220 2.78 -5.59 -6.41
N ASN A 221 3.61 -4.94 -5.60
CA ASN A 221 4.59 -5.62 -4.76
C ASN A 221 4.73 -4.92 -3.41
N ALA A 222 3.98 -5.39 -2.42
CA ALA A 222 3.96 -4.83 -1.08
C ALA A 222 5.27 -5.08 -0.31
N TYR A 223 6.02 -6.13 -0.67
CA TYR A 223 7.31 -6.44 -0.02
C TYR A 223 8.39 -5.42 -0.39
N LEU A 224 8.55 -5.10 -1.68
CA LEU A 224 9.54 -4.11 -2.11
C LEU A 224 9.19 -2.72 -1.58
N LEU A 225 7.91 -2.35 -1.62
CA LEU A 225 7.45 -1.09 -1.04
C LEU A 225 7.64 -1.07 0.48
N GLY A 226 7.31 -2.15 1.19
CA GLY A 226 7.47 -2.24 2.64
C GLY A 226 8.92 -2.17 3.07
N PHE A 227 9.83 -2.77 2.29
CA PHE A 227 11.27 -2.65 2.50
C PHE A 227 11.76 -1.21 2.32
N ALA A 228 11.37 -0.55 1.22
CA ALA A 228 11.71 0.85 0.98
C ALA A 228 11.12 1.79 2.04
N HIS A 229 9.86 1.56 2.45
CA HIS A 229 9.22 2.26 3.57
C HIS A 229 10.06 2.12 4.84
N SER A 230 10.46 0.90 5.22
CA SER A 230 11.23 0.68 6.43
C SER A 230 12.54 1.47 6.45
N ILE A 231 13.24 1.54 5.31
CA ILE A 231 14.46 2.35 5.15
C ILE A 231 14.15 3.83 5.32
N LEU A 232 13.17 4.37 4.59
CA LEU A 232 12.82 5.79 4.61
C LEU A 232 12.30 6.24 5.97
N GLY A 233 11.38 5.49 6.57
CA GLY A 233 10.83 5.79 7.89
C GLY A 233 11.91 5.74 8.98
N THR A 234 12.86 4.82 8.87
CA THR A 234 14.03 4.76 9.76
C THR A 234 14.93 5.98 9.59
N ALA A 235 15.26 6.36 8.35
CA ALA A 235 16.07 7.53 8.07
C ALA A 235 15.41 8.82 8.59
N ILE A 236 14.12 9.03 8.29
CA ILE A 236 13.34 10.17 8.78
C ILE A 236 13.34 10.22 10.31
N LYS A 237 13.07 9.08 10.97
CA LYS A 237 13.05 8.98 12.43
C LYS A 237 14.34 9.51 13.06
N PHE A 238 15.48 8.99 12.62
CA PHE A 238 16.75 9.23 13.31
C PHE A 238 17.47 10.50 12.84
N MET A 239 17.32 10.87 11.57
CA MET A 239 18.07 11.99 10.96
C MET A 239 17.29 13.31 10.98
N ILE A 240 15.95 13.28 11.04
CA ILE A 240 15.12 14.50 10.97
C ILE A 240 14.23 14.63 12.20
N ALA A 241 13.38 13.64 12.45
CA ALA A 241 12.34 13.76 13.48
C ALA A 241 12.91 13.76 14.90
N ALA A 242 13.85 12.86 15.23
CA ALA A 242 14.45 12.81 16.56
C ALA A 242 15.22 14.10 16.92
N PRO A 243 16.05 14.68 16.04
CA PRO A 243 16.62 16.01 16.28
C PRO A 243 15.60 17.14 16.46
N LEU A 244 14.53 17.18 15.65
CA LEU A 244 13.58 18.31 15.66
C LEU A 244 12.55 18.26 16.79
N ILE A 245 12.01 17.09 17.07
CA ILE A 245 10.82 16.92 17.95
C ILE A 245 11.03 15.85 19.04
N GLY A 246 12.26 15.36 19.21
CA GLY A 246 12.66 14.52 20.35
C GLY A 246 11.83 13.23 20.49
N SER A 247 11.30 12.97 21.69
CA SER A 247 10.52 11.77 22.02
C SER A 247 9.19 11.67 21.24
N GLY A 248 8.70 12.77 20.69
CA GLY A 248 7.52 12.82 19.81
C GLY A 248 7.77 12.34 18.38
N CYS A 249 9.02 12.02 18.00
CA CYS A 249 9.44 11.79 16.61
C CYS A 249 8.59 10.83 15.79
N MET A 250 8.04 9.79 16.42
CA MET A 250 7.19 8.78 15.76
C MET A 250 5.77 8.70 16.32
N ARG A 251 5.34 9.69 17.11
CA ARG A 251 4.00 9.72 17.71
C ARG A 251 3.02 10.41 16.75
N VAL A 252 1.78 9.95 16.74
CA VAL A 252 0.66 10.49 15.94
C VAL A 252 -0.60 10.57 16.82
N GLY A 253 -1.59 11.36 16.40
CA GLY A 253 -2.83 11.55 17.16
C GLY A 253 -2.62 12.26 18.51
N PRO A 254 -3.55 12.10 19.48
CA PRO A 254 -3.46 12.74 20.80
C PRO A 254 -2.16 12.40 21.56
N GLY A 255 -1.62 11.20 21.33
CA GLY A 255 -0.36 10.76 21.93
C GLY A 255 0.87 11.56 21.51
N PHE A 256 0.78 12.38 20.44
CA PHE A 256 1.85 13.31 20.08
C PHE A 256 2.13 14.35 21.18
N TRP A 257 1.08 14.80 21.88
CA TRP A 257 1.18 15.86 22.89
C TRP A 257 1.56 15.35 24.28
N TRP A 258 1.42 14.05 24.54
CA TRP A 258 1.79 13.44 25.82
C TRP A 258 3.28 13.20 25.85
N LYS A 259 3.95 13.46 26.99
CA LYS A 259 5.40 13.29 27.16
C LYS A 259 5.75 11.86 27.55
#